data_AF-A0A662IE49-F1
#
_entry.id   AF-A0A662IE49-F1
#
_cell.length_a   1.000
_cell.length_b   1.000
_cell.length_c   1.000
_cell.angle_alpha   90.00
_cell.angle_beta   90.00
_cell.angle_gamma   90.00
#
_symmetry.space_group_name_H-M   'P 1'
#
loop_
_entity.id
_entity.type
_entity.pdbx_description
1 polymer ?
#
loop_
_entity_poly.entity_id
_entity_poly.type
_entity_poly.pdbx_seq_one_letter_code
_entity_poly.pdbx_strand_id
1 'polypeptide(L)' 'MRARGRVIEIEIDHRRVTYADFVKLVSELGGRVLFKDGFWPFARYRVALPKRRVRELLKILESEEALRSEGVARTGGS' A
#
# COMPACT_ATOMS: atom_id res chain seq x y z
N MET A 1 -2.82 25.51 -10.46
CA MET A 1 -1.94 24.45 -11.02
C MET A 1 -2.61 23.10 -10.81
N ARG A 2 -3.26 22.53 -11.84
CA ARG A 2 -3.90 21.20 -11.73
C ARG A 2 -2.79 20.15 -11.61
N ALA A 3 -2.43 19.77 -10.39
CA ALA A 3 -1.57 18.62 -10.17
C ALA A 3 -2.27 17.42 -10.83
N ARG A 4 -1.77 16.98 -11.99
CA ARG A 4 -2.25 15.78 -12.68
C ARG A 4 -1.98 14.58 -11.77
N GLY A 5 -2.95 14.29 -10.90
CA GLY A 5 -2.99 13.04 -10.15
C GLY A 5 -3.10 11.88 -11.12
N ARG A 6 -2.38 10.79 -10.84
CA ARG A 6 -2.52 9.51 -11.54
C ARG A 6 -3.46 8.65 -10.70
N VAL A 7 -4.47 8.07 -11.36
CA VAL A 7 -5.24 6.98 -10.77
C VAL A 7 -4.50 5.69 -11.08
N ILE A 8 -4.27 4.89 -10.05
CA ILE A 8 -3.69 3.56 -10.15
C ILE A 8 -4.61 2.54 -9.51
N GLU A 9 -4.56 1.31 -10.01
CA GLU A 9 -5.16 0.15 -9.37
C GLU A 9 -4.06 -0.63 -8.67
N ILE A 10 -4.30 -1.01 -7.42
CA ILE A 10 -3.36 -1.78 -6.60
C ILE A 10 -4.11 -2.81 -5.79
N GLU A 11 -3.57 -4.03 -5.73
CA GLU A 11 -4.08 -5.08 -4.86
C GLU A 11 -3.26 -5.10 -3.58
N ILE A 12 -3.93 -5.17 -2.43
CA ILE A 12 -3.32 -5.16 -1.11
C ILE A 12 -3.73 -6.44 -0.37
N ASP A 13 -2.73 -7.17 0.11
CA ASP A 13 -2.93 -8.24 1.09
C ASP A 13 -3.04 -7.64 2.50
N HIS A 14 -4.23 -7.66 3.06
CA HIS A 14 -4.52 -7.09 4.36
C HIS A 14 -4.00 -7.91 5.55
N ARG A 15 -3.51 -9.13 5.32
CA ARG A 15 -2.69 -9.82 6.33
C ARG A 15 -1.35 -9.10 6.54
N ARG A 16 -0.90 -8.36 5.53
CA ARG A 16 0.39 -7.63 5.52
C ARG A 16 0.22 -6.18 5.93
N VAL A 17 -0.65 -5.45 5.23
CA VAL A 17 -0.90 -4.04 5.47
C VAL A 17 -2.37 -3.87 5.86
N THR A 18 -2.64 -3.42 7.08
CA THR A 18 -4.03 -3.25 7.51
C THR A 18 -4.73 -2.20 6.63
N TYR A 19 -6.06 -2.26 6.57
CA TYR A 19 -6.83 -1.23 5.86
C TYR A 19 -6.51 0.18 6.36
N ALA A 20 -6.41 0.35 7.68
CA ALA A 20 -6.13 1.65 8.29
C ALA A 20 -4.75 2.17 7.89
N ASP A 21 -3.72 1.32 7.95
CA ASP A 21 -2.35 1.69 7.59
C ASP A 21 -2.23 2.04 6.11
N PHE A 22 -2.87 1.26 5.22
CA PHE A 22 -2.88 1.55 3.79
C PHE A 22 -3.54 2.90 3.48
N VAL A 23 -4.71 3.17 4.06
CA VAL A 23 -5.41 4.45 3.85
C VAL A 23 -4.60 5.62 4.40
N LYS A 24 -3.98 5.46 5.57
CA LYS A 24 -3.10 6.46 6.17
C LYS A 24 -1.91 6.76 5.28
N LEU A 25 -1.20 5.74 4.80
CA LEU A 25 -0.07 5.87 3.88
C LEU A 25 -0.46 6.63 2.60
N VAL A 26 -1.60 6.28 1.99
CA VAL A 26 -2.11 6.99 0.81
C VAL A 26 -2.36 8.48 1.10
N SER A 27 -2.94 8.79 2.27
CA SER A 27 -3.21 10.17 2.68
C SER A 27 -1.92 10.96 2.93
N GLU A 28 -0.92 10.35 3.58
CA GLU A 28 0.38 10.97 3.85
C GLU A 28 1.14 11.31 2.56
N LEU A 29 0.97 10.50 1.51
CA LEU A 29 1.50 10.76 0.17
C LEU A 29 0.70 11.80 -0.64
N GLY A 30 -0.31 12.44 -0.02
CA GLY A 30 -1.18 13.43 -0.65
C GLY A 30 -2.18 12.83 -1.64
N GLY A 31 -2.51 11.55 -1.47
CA GLY A 31 -3.46 10.82 -2.29
C GLY A 31 -4.81 10.63 -1.63
N ARG A 32 -5.69 9.91 -2.33
CA ARG A 32 -6.99 9.47 -1.82
C ARG A 32 -7.39 8.13 -2.41
N VAL A 33 -8.00 7.29 -1.60
CA VAL A 33 -8.69 6.07 -2.06
C VAL A 33 -10.01 6.49 -2.70
N LEU A 34 -10.25 6.05 -3.94
CA LEU A 34 -11.47 6.34 -4.71
C LEU A 34 -12.46 5.19 -4.62
N PHE A 35 -11.95 3.97 -4.59
CA PHE A 35 -12.75 2.75 -4.64
C PHE A 35 -11.99 1.61 -3.97
N LYS A 36 -12.74 0.70 -3.37
CA LYS A 36 -12.27 -0.56 -2.82
C LYS A 36 -13.17 -1.66 -3.37
N ASP A 37 -12.56 -2.72 -3.86
CA ASP A 37 -13.20 -3.96 -4.29
C ASP A 37 -12.55 -5.16 -3.59
N GLY A 38 -13.33 -6.20 -3.34
CA GLY A 38 -12.85 -7.41 -2.66
C GLY A 38 -13.00 -7.42 -1.14
N PHE A 39 -12.75 -8.60 -0.57
CA PHE A 39 -12.91 -8.92 0.84
C PHE A 39 -11.64 -9.55 1.39
N TRP A 40 -11.52 -9.63 2.72
CA TRP A 40 -10.35 -10.21 3.37
C TRP A 40 -9.96 -11.59 2.77
N PRO A 41 -8.66 -11.86 2.53
CA PRO A 41 -7.51 -11.02 2.86
C PRO A 41 -7.08 -10.05 1.75
N PHE A 42 -7.53 -10.19 0.50
CA PHE A 42 -7.06 -9.37 -0.62
C PHE A 42 -8.11 -8.36 -1.06
N ALA A 43 -7.74 -7.09 -1.16
CA ALA A 43 -8.62 -6.06 -1.71
C ALA A 43 -7.90 -5.23 -2.77
N ARG A 44 -8.64 -4.92 -3.85
CA ARG A 44 -8.18 -4.06 -4.94
C ARG A 44 -8.66 -2.63 -4.68
N TYR A 45 -7.74 -1.68 -4.80
CA TYR A 45 -8.00 -0.28 -4.55
C TYR A 45 -7.73 0.54 -5.81
N ARG A 46 -8.61 1.50 -6.08
CA ARG A 46 -8.31 2.62 -6.97
C ARG A 46 -7.84 3.79 -6.13
N VAL A 47 -6.64 4.27 -6.39
CA VAL A 47 -6.03 5.36 -5.63
C VAL A 47 -5.64 6.48 -6.57
N ALA A 48 -6.04 7.71 -6.24
CA ALA A 48 -5.55 8.91 -6.90
C ALA A 48 -4.37 9.48 -6.10
N LEU A 49 -3.21 9.63 -6.75
CA LEU A 49 -1.98 10.12 -6.13
C LEU A 49 -1.22 11.08 -7.06
N PRO A 50 -0.42 12.03 -6.53
CA PRO A 50 0.51 12.79 -7.36
C PRO A 50 1.46 11.86 -8.12
N LYS A 51 1.63 12.05 -9.43
CA LYS A 51 2.44 11.17 -10.30
C LYS A 51 3.85 10.89 -9.75
N ARG A 52 4.46 11.88 -9.06
CA ARG A 52 5.81 11.76 -8.46
C ARG A 52 5.86 10.81 -7.26
N ARG A 53 4.74 10.65 -6.54
CA ARG A 53 4.62 9.83 -5.31
C ARG A 53 4.17 8.39 -5.57
N VAL A 54 3.71 8.06 -6.77
CA VAL A 54 3.31 6.68 -7.13
C VAL A 54 4.45 5.68 -6.92
N ARG A 55 5.67 6.03 -7.34
CA ARG A 55 6.85 5.16 -7.15
C ARG A 55 7.21 4.99 -5.68
N GLU A 56 6.94 5.99 -4.85
CA GLU A 56 7.22 5.95 -3.42
C GLU A 56 6.23 5.03 -2.69
N LEU A 57 4.93 5.11 -3.02
CA LEU A 57 3.94 4.16 -2.52
C LEU A 57 4.35 2.71 -2.80
N LEU A 58 4.70 2.40 -4.06
CA LEU A 58 5.05 1.04 -4.47
C LEU A 58 6.29 0.53 -3.71
N LYS A 59 7.32 1.37 -3.56
CA LYS A 59 8.51 1.02 -2.77
C LYS A 59 8.20 0.75 -1.31
N ILE A 60 7.34 1.55 -0.68
CA ILE A 60 6.97 1.33 0.73
C ILE A 60 6.25 -0.01 0.88
N LEU A 61 5.31 -0.32 -0.01
CA LEU A 61 4.58 -1.59 0.01
C LEU A 61 5.49 -2.80 -0.23
N GLU A 62 6.46 -2.68 -1.14
CA GLU A 62 7.51 -3.70 -1.36
C GLU A 62 8.42 -3.87 -0.13
N SER A 63 8.80 -2.78 0.55
CA SER A 63 9.63 -2.84 1.76
C SER A 63 8.89 -3.43 2.96
N GLU A 64 7.60 -3.13 3.15
CA GLU A 64 6.76 -3.75 4.18
C GLU A 64 6.65 -5.27 3.97
N GLU A 65 6.66 -5.72 2.71
CA GLU A 65 6.77 -7.14 2.36
C GLU A 65 8.15 -7.74 2.69
N ALA A 66 9.23 -6.99 2.44
CA ALA A 66 10.60 -7.41 2.73
C ALA A 66 10.90 -7.51 4.23
N LEU A 67 10.48 -6.53 5.03
CA LEU A 67 10.75 -6.44 6.48
C LEU A 67 10.17 -7.62 7.28
N ARG A 68 9.06 -8.22 6.82
CA ARG A 68 8.50 -9.43 7.45
C ARG A 68 9.18 -10.72 6.98
N SER A 69 9.69 -10.77 5.76
CA SER A 69 10.44 -11.94 5.27
C SER A 69 11.73 -12.16 6.07
N GLU A 70 12.37 -11.07 6.53
CA GLU A 70 13.53 -11.14 7.43
C GLU A 70 13.16 -11.39 8.90
N GLY A 71 11.98 -10.97 9.35
CA GLY A 71 11.47 -11.21 10.70
C GLY A 71 11.07 -12.67 10.98
N VAL A 72 10.68 -13.43 9.96
CA VAL A 72 10.36 -14.86 10.06
C VAL A 72 11.63 -15.73 10.16
N ALA A 73 12.78 -15.25 9.67
CA ALA A 73 14.02 -16.02 9.67
C ALA A 73 14.74 -16.08 11.05
N ARG A 74 14.27 -15.36 12.08
CA ARG A 74 14.95 -15.27 13.39
C ARG A 74 14.21 -15.88 14.59
N THR A 75 13.08 -16.55 14.38
CA THR A 75 12.30 -17.20 15.47
C THR A 75 12.07 -18.69 15.23
N GLY A 76 13.08 -19.39 14.70
CA GLY A 76 13.11 -20.85 14.59
C GLY A 76 14.47 -21.39 15.01
N GLY A 77 14.79 -21.30 16.29
CA GLY A 77 16.08 -21.76 16.82
C GLY A 77 16.14 -21.66 18.34
N SER A 78 15.41 -22.53 19.02
CA SER A 78 15.64 -22.91 20.42
C SER A 78 15.40 -24.40 20.55
#